data_AF-A0A1F4WI77-F1
#
_entry.id   AF-A0A1F4WI77-F1
#
_cell.length_a   1.000
_cell.length_b   1.000
_cell.length_c   1.000
_cell.angle_alpha   90.00
_cell.angle_beta   90.00
_cell.angle_gamma   90.00
#
_symmetry.space_group_name_H-M   'P 1'
#
loop_
_entity.id
_entity.type
_entity.pdbx_description
1 polymer ?
#
loop_
_entity_poly.entity_id
_entity_poly.type
_entity_poly.pdbx_seq_one_letter_code
_entity_poly.pdbx_strand_id
1 'polypeptide(L)'
;MKNISNDVPKSFDELIKEEFGVETTNKKLENTEQNEVEYDVTKFKPIANEDLVKILGLTIKRDESNKVITFLAQLSAYTEDSQINISFNAPSSTGKSFIPLEIVSLFPEEDVIKLGNCSPTAFYHEQGEYDKVTNTIKVDLSRKILIFLDQPSTQLLERTRSLLSHDEKIIKAKITDKNQKGGNRTKTVAIKGFPAVIFCTAGLRLDEQEATRFLLLSPEITYEKIREAIYEKIKKEADSKSYKESAEKDPDRTLLKERILAIKAADIKEIKISKPGLIRELFFKNIKQPKPRHQRDIARVISLIKVLALLNLWFREKDDEAIVANEDDINEAFKIWETISESQELNLPPYVLNLYKDVILMAYQEVKRGLNRQEIMKKHFEVYGRFLPDWQLRQWIIPMLETSGLITQETDTLDKRRILITPTSEINSELDGVVEEIFAAK
;
A
#
# COMPACT_ATOMS: atom_id res chain seq x y z
N MET A 1 39.51 11.48 -39.16
CA MET A 1 39.51 11.06 -37.74
C MET A 1 38.55 11.96 -36.99
N LYS A 2 37.32 11.50 -36.73
CA LYS A 2 36.33 12.22 -35.92
C LYS A 2 36.46 11.72 -34.48
N ASN A 3 36.70 12.64 -33.55
CA ASN A 3 36.74 12.37 -32.11
C ASN A 3 35.40 11.76 -31.68
N ILE A 4 35.45 10.51 -31.25
CA ILE A 4 34.39 9.84 -30.51
C ILE A 4 34.52 10.40 -29.09
N SER A 5 33.52 11.17 -28.64
CA SER A 5 33.41 11.55 -27.23
C SER A 5 33.20 10.28 -26.42
N ASN A 6 34.14 9.99 -25.52
CA ASN A 6 33.99 8.97 -24.51
C ASN A 6 32.91 9.41 -23.52
N ASP A 7 31.65 9.13 -23.84
CA ASP A 7 30.54 9.16 -22.89
C ASP A 7 30.62 7.86 -22.07
N VAL A 8 31.48 7.86 -21.05
CA VAL A 8 31.47 6.83 -20.02
C VAL A 8 30.29 7.14 -19.09
N PRO A 9 29.36 6.18 -18.84
CA PRO A 9 28.28 6.39 -17.89
C PRO A 9 28.85 6.77 -16.52
N LYS A 10 28.43 7.93 -15.98
CA LYS A 10 28.83 8.38 -14.65
C LYS A 10 28.35 7.38 -13.60
N SER A 11 29.18 7.13 -12.59
CA SER A 11 28.81 6.26 -11.46
C SER A 11 27.68 6.89 -10.63
N PHE A 12 26.92 6.06 -9.93
CA PHE A 12 25.83 6.49 -9.05
C PHE A 12 26.28 7.54 -8.01
N ASP A 13 27.46 7.34 -7.43
CA ASP A 13 28.05 8.25 -6.45
C ASP A 13 28.43 9.61 -7.07
N GLU A 14 28.87 9.63 -8.32
CA GLU A 14 29.16 10.87 -9.06
C GLU A 14 27.88 11.65 -9.35
N LEU A 15 26.78 10.97 -9.69
CA LEU A 15 25.48 11.61 -9.90
C LEU A 15 24.91 12.19 -8.60
N ILE A 16 25.01 11.47 -7.47
CA ILE A 16 24.62 12.00 -6.15
C ILE A 16 25.44 13.23 -5.80
N LYS A 17 26.77 13.17 -5.98
CA LYS A 17 27.68 14.26 -5.64
C LYS A 17 27.45 15.50 -6.49
N GLU A 18 27.20 15.32 -7.78
CA GLU A 18 26.93 16.41 -8.72
C GLU A 18 25.56 17.07 -8.47
N GLU A 19 24.53 16.28 -8.16
CA GLU A 19 23.16 16.79 -8.06
C GLU A 19 22.76 17.21 -6.67
N PHE A 20 23.21 16.54 -5.62
CA PHE A 20 22.81 16.79 -4.23
C PHE A 20 23.93 17.35 -3.37
N GLY A 21 25.14 17.53 -3.91
CA GLY A 21 26.26 18.16 -3.19
C GLY A 21 26.81 17.34 -2.04
N VAL A 22 26.51 16.04 -1.98
CA VAL A 22 27.01 15.14 -0.93
C VAL A 22 28.40 14.65 -1.33
N GLU A 23 29.44 15.03 -0.59
CA GLU A 23 30.73 14.34 -0.69
C GLU A 23 30.56 12.90 -0.22
N THR A 24 30.76 11.93 -1.11
CA THR A 24 31.21 10.59 -0.70
C THR A 24 32.63 10.72 -0.17
N THR A 25 32.77 10.98 1.12
CA THR A 25 34.08 11.00 1.79
C THR A 25 34.11 9.99 2.93
N ASN A 26 34.91 8.94 2.73
CA ASN A 26 35.67 8.26 3.77
C ASN A 26 36.65 9.25 4.46
N LYS A 27 36.13 10.29 5.11
CA LYS A 27 36.89 11.17 5.99
C LYS A 27 36.19 11.22 7.34
N LYS A 28 36.95 10.79 8.35
CA LYS A 28 36.72 11.00 9.78
C LYS A 28 35.86 12.24 10.03
N LEU A 29 34.65 11.99 10.52
CA LEU A 29 33.74 12.99 11.05
C LEU A 29 34.45 13.81 12.12
N GLU A 30 34.75 15.07 11.81
CA GLU A 30 34.97 16.08 12.85
C GLU A 30 33.59 16.46 13.39
N ASN A 31 33.30 15.89 14.55
CA ASN A 31 32.36 16.32 15.60
C ASN A 31 31.36 17.42 15.20
N THR A 32 30.24 16.98 14.63
CA THR A 32 28.95 17.56 15.04
C THR A 32 28.36 16.55 16.01
N GLU A 33 28.24 16.90 17.29
CA GLU A 33 27.61 16.07 18.32
C GLU A 33 26.12 15.87 17.99
N GLN A 34 25.82 14.98 17.04
CA GLN A 34 24.56 14.27 17.04
C GLN A 34 24.74 13.19 18.09
N ASN A 35 24.10 13.36 19.24
CA ASN A 35 23.96 12.27 20.22
C ASN A 35 23.41 11.06 19.44
N GLU A 36 24.25 10.05 19.19
CA GLU A 36 23.77 8.74 18.74
C GLU A 36 22.82 8.26 19.84
N VAL A 37 21.52 8.34 19.56
CA VAL A 37 20.51 7.83 20.47
C VAL A 37 20.67 6.32 20.47
N GLU A 38 21.36 5.81 21.48
CA GLU A 38 21.53 4.37 21.66
C GLU A 38 20.20 3.78 22.16
N TYR A 39 19.54 3.00 21.30
CA TYR A 39 18.30 2.31 21.65
C TYR A 39 18.65 0.98 22.33
N ASP A 40 17.98 0.68 23.45
CA ASP A 40 18.15 -0.59 24.13
C ASP A 40 17.45 -1.74 23.38
N VAL A 41 18.18 -2.32 22.43
CA VAL A 41 17.68 -3.41 21.57
C VAL A 41 17.48 -4.72 22.34
N THR A 42 18.00 -4.85 23.56
CA THR A 42 17.90 -6.08 24.37
C THR A 42 16.49 -6.34 24.89
N LYS A 43 15.65 -5.30 24.93
CA LYS A 43 14.23 -5.38 25.29
C LYS A 43 13.37 -6.01 24.19
N PHE A 44 13.86 -6.03 22.96
CA PHE A 44 13.12 -6.54 21.82
C PHE A 44 13.02 -8.07 21.86
N LYS A 45 11.91 -8.57 21.32
CA LYS A 45 11.68 -9.99 21.02
C LYS A 45 11.29 -10.14 19.55
N PRO A 46 11.44 -11.32 18.93
CA PRO A 46 10.83 -11.54 17.62
C PRO A 46 9.34 -11.19 17.67
N ILE A 47 8.86 -10.47 16.66
CA ILE A 47 7.46 -10.06 16.54
C ILE A 47 6.86 -10.71 15.29
N ALA A 48 5.73 -11.37 15.47
CA ALA A 48 4.97 -12.02 14.40
C ALA A 48 3.75 -11.17 13.98
N ASN A 49 3.04 -11.63 12.96
CA ASN A 49 1.85 -10.95 12.45
C ASN A 49 0.74 -10.86 13.52
N GLU A 50 0.55 -11.89 14.32
CA GLU A 50 -0.46 -11.92 15.39
C GLU A 50 -0.18 -10.90 16.49
N ASP A 51 1.10 -10.63 16.77
CA ASP A 51 1.50 -9.61 17.73
C ASP A 51 1.19 -8.21 17.21
N LEU A 52 1.50 -7.94 15.93
CA LEU A 52 1.09 -6.69 15.28
C LEU A 52 -0.44 -6.51 15.29
N VAL A 53 -1.21 -7.57 15.01
CA VAL A 53 -2.68 -7.52 15.04
C VAL A 53 -3.19 -7.11 16.43
N LYS A 54 -2.59 -7.64 17.50
CA LYS A 54 -2.94 -7.30 18.89
C LYS A 54 -2.58 -5.85 19.23
N ILE A 55 -1.33 -5.45 18.99
CA ILE A 55 -0.81 -4.11 19.33
C ILE A 55 -1.58 -3.03 18.56
N LEU A 56 -1.72 -3.18 17.24
CA LEU A 56 -2.49 -2.26 16.41
C LEU A 56 -3.99 -2.33 16.73
N GLY A 57 -4.45 -3.49 17.21
CA GLY A 57 -5.80 -3.76 17.71
C GLY A 57 -6.22 -2.95 18.92
N LEU A 58 -5.28 -2.31 19.63
CA LEU A 58 -5.59 -1.38 20.72
C LEU A 58 -6.48 -0.24 20.24
N THR A 59 -6.18 0.33 19.06
CA THR A 59 -6.90 1.48 18.48
C THR A 59 -7.61 1.16 17.16
N ILE A 60 -7.21 0.11 16.44
CA ILE A 60 -7.81 -0.30 15.16
C ILE A 60 -8.49 -1.67 15.31
N LYS A 61 -9.80 -1.64 15.58
CA LYS A 61 -10.61 -2.87 15.75
C LYS A 61 -10.84 -3.55 14.41
N ARG A 62 -10.72 -4.89 14.39
CA ARG A 62 -10.76 -5.75 13.18
C ARG A 62 -9.74 -5.29 12.14
N ASP A 63 -10.04 -5.43 10.85
CA ASP A 63 -9.17 -4.99 9.75
C ASP A 63 -7.78 -5.63 9.85
N GLU A 64 -7.70 -6.92 10.19
CA GLU A 64 -6.46 -7.61 10.59
C GLU A 64 -5.38 -7.55 9.52
N SER A 65 -5.67 -8.03 8.31
CA SER A 65 -4.75 -7.91 7.18
C SER A 65 -4.48 -6.45 6.80
N ASN A 66 -5.52 -5.61 6.80
CA ASN A 66 -5.40 -4.21 6.41
C ASN A 66 -4.42 -3.44 7.32
N LYS A 67 -4.51 -3.60 8.64
CA LYS A 67 -3.64 -2.89 9.59
C LYS A 67 -2.22 -3.43 9.57
N VAL A 68 -2.02 -4.75 9.44
CA VAL A 68 -0.68 -5.33 9.31
C VAL A 68 -0.01 -4.87 8.02
N ILE A 69 -0.66 -5.02 6.88
CA ILE A 69 -0.11 -4.59 5.57
C ILE A 69 0.19 -3.09 5.58
N THR A 70 -0.70 -2.27 6.17
CA THR A 70 -0.48 -0.82 6.26
C THR A 70 0.72 -0.47 7.13
N PHE A 71 0.88 -1.14 8.27
CA PHE A 71 2.05 -0.97 9.12
C PHE A 71 3.34 -1.35 8.39
N LEU A 72 3.38 -2.51 7.75
CA LEU A 72 4.54 -2.95 6.98
C LEU A 72 4.83 -1.98 5.83
N ALA A 73 3.82 -1.45 5.15
CA ALA A 73 4.04 -0.45 4.12
C ALA A 73 4.65 0.84 4.68
N GLN A 74 4.20 1.33 5.83
CA GLN A 74 4.81 2.50 6.46
C GLN A 74 6.25 2.23 6.91
N LEU A 75 6.51 1.04 7.48
CA LEU A 75 7.85 0.61 7.87
C LEU A 75 8.80 0.45 6.67
N SER A 76 8.27 0.07 5.51
CA SER A 76 9.04 -0.11 4.28
C SER A 76 9.74 1.16 3.81
N ALA A 77 9.30 2.34 4.27
CA ALA A 77 10.02 3.60 4.02
C ALA A 77 11.49 3.52 4.48
N TYR A 78 11.80 2.71 5.50
CA TYR A 78 13.17 2.52 6.00
C TYR A 78 13.97 1.41 5.31
N THR A 79 13.43 0.84 4.23
CA THR A 79 14.22 0.02 3.30
C THR A 79 14.89 0.92 2.25
N GLU A 80 15.87 0.39 1.53
CA GLU A 80 16.54 1.14 0.46
C GLU A 80 15.74 1.10 -0.86
N ASP A 81 15.13 -0.05 -1.19
CA ASP A 81 14.54 -0.33 -2.51
C ASP A 81 13.20 -1.11 -2.47
N SER A 82 12.65 -1.34 -1.29
CA SER A 82 11.55 -2.28 -1.07
C SER A 82 10.30 -1.63 -0.50
N GLN A 83 10.09 -0.36 -0.83
CA GLN A 83 8.92 0.40 -0.42
C GLN A 83 7.64 -0.24 -0.94
N ILE A 84 6.55 -0.06 -0.21
CA ILE A 84 5.24 -0.61 -0.54
C ILE A 84 4.25 0.53 -0.69
N ASN A 85 3.50 0.49 -1.78
CA ASN A 85 2.48 1.46 -2.11
C ASN A 85 1.09 0.85 -1.86
N ILE A 86 0.21 1.57 -1.16
CA ILE A 86 -1.16 1.15 -0.84
C ILE A 86 -2.20 2.10 -1.42
N SER A 87 -3.23 1.53 -2.02
CA SER A 87 -4.46 2.23 -2.39
C SER A 87 -5.62 1.70 -1.57
N PHE A 88 -6.17 2.54 -0.69
CA PHE A 88 -7.40 2.23 0.01
C PHE A 88 -8.61 2.63 -0.84
N ASN A 89 -9.28 1.62 -1.43
CA ASN A 89 -10.42 1.79 -2.31
C ASN A 89 -11.69 1.29 -1.61
N ALA A 90 -12.51 2.21 -1.10
CA ALA A 90 -13.79 1.85 -0.53
C ALA A 90 -14.75 3.07 -0.51
N PRO A 91 -16.07 2.84 -0.46
CA PRO A 91 -17.05 3.91 -0.33
C PRO A 91 -16.78 4.83 0.89
N SER A 92 -17.37 6.02 0.88
CA SER A 92 -17.25 6.95 2.01
C SER A 92 -17.66 6.34 3.35
N SER A 93 -17.04 6.82 4.43
CA SER A 93 -17.33 6.44 5.81
C SER A 93 -17.01 4.99 6.20
N THR A 94 -16.16 4.28 5.45
CA THR A 94 -15.70 2.92 5.81
C THR A 94 -14.44 2.89 6.68
N GLY A 95 -13.84 4.04 6.98
CA GLY A 95 -12.59 4.13 7.75
C GLY A 95 -11.31 4.08 6.93
N LYS A 96 -11.38 4.35 5.61
CA LYS A 96 -10.22 4.31 4.69
C LYS A 96 -9.03 5.17 5.13
N SER A 97 -9.26 6.39 5.61
CA SER A 97 -8.18 7.25 6.14
C SER A 97 -7.81 6.92 7.58
N PHE A 98 -8.68 6.24 8.33
CA PHE A 98 -8.46 5.97 9.75
C PHE A 98 -7.28 5.03 9.98
N ILE A 99 -7.23 3.89 9.27
CA ILE A 99 -6.16 2.90 9.40
C ILE A 99 -4.77 3.53 9.19
N PRO A 100 -4.45 4.15 8.04
CA PRO A 100 -3.12 4.70 7.82
C PRO A 100 -2.79 5.85 8.77
N LEU A 101 -3.77 6.70 9.15
CA LEU A 101 -3.52 7.81 10.07
C LEU A 101 -3.30 7.38 11.51
N GLU A 102 -3.96 6.31 11.96
CA GLU A 102 -3.80 5.78 13.30
C GLU A 102 -2.45 5.05 13.42
N ILE A 103 -2.05 4.28 12.40
CA ILE A 103 -0.75 3.59 12.39
C ILE A 103 0.42 4.59 12.26
N VAL A 104 0.29 5.61 11.42
CA VAL A 104 1.39 6.56 11.20
C VAL A 104 1.73 7.36 12.45
N SER A 105 0.84 7.41 13.45
CA SER A 105 1.11 8.00 14.77
C SER A 105 2.18 7.26 15.58
N LEU A 106 2.56 6.04 15.16
CA LEU A 106 3.67 5.28 15.73
C LEU A 106 5.04 5.71 15.17
N PHE A 107 5.06 6.44 14.05
CA PHE A 107 6.27 6.84 13.35
C PHE A 107 6.70 8.27 13.72
N PRO A 108 7.99 8.61 13.54
CA PRO A 108 8.49 9.96 13.76
C PRO A 108 7.80 10.98 12.84
N GLU A 109 7.36 12.10 13.39
CA GLU A 109 6.58 13.09 12.64
C GLU A 109 7.35 13.68 11.45
N GLU A 110 8.68 13.78 11.56
CA GLU A 110 9.55 14.32 10.50
C GLU A 110 9.61 13.44 9.25
N ASP A 111 9.25 12.16 9.36
CA ASP A 111 9.25 11.23 8.23
C ASP A 111 7.89 11.19 7.52
N VAL A 112 6.89 11.89 8.05
CA VAL A 112 5.49 11.74 7.62
C VAL A 112 5.01 12.98 6.89
N ILE A 113 4.57 12.80 5.65
CA ILE A 113 3.99 13.85 4.81
C ILE A 113 2.52 13.51 4.58
N LYS A 114 1.61 14.34 5.12
CA LYS A 114 0.15 14.19 4.95
C LYS A 114 -0.37 15.27 4.01
N LEU A 115 -1.00 14.85 2.91
CA LEU A 115 -1.52 15.76 1.89
C LEU A 115 -3.02 15.52 1.69
N GLY A 116 -3.81 16.60 1.64
CA GLY A 116 -5.23 16.52 1.27
C GLY A 116 -5.40 16.41 -0.24
N ASN A 117 -5.33 17.56 -0.91
CA ASN A 117 -5.22 17.67 -2.35
C ASN A 117 -3.96 18.49 -2.68
N CYS A 118 -3.21 18.09 -3.69
CA CYS A 118 -1.99 18.77 -4.08
C CYS A 118 -1.84 18.76 -5.61
N SER A 119 -1.54 19.93 -6.18
CA SER A 119 -1.14 20.00 -7.59
C SER A 119 0.32 19.53 -7.74
N PRO A 120 0.73 18.99 -8.90
CA PRO A 120 2.11 18.55 -9.10
C PRO A 120 3.15 19.64 -8.80
N THR A 121 2.86 20.88 -9.22
CA THR A 121 3.77 22.00 -9.02
C THR A 121 3.86 22.37 -7.53
N ALA A 122 2.73 22.44 -6.82
CA ALA A 122 2.73 22.70 -5.38
C ALA A 122 3.51 21.63 -4.61
N PHE A 123 3.33 20.35 -4.96
CA PHE A 123 4.05 19.23 -4.35
C PHE A 123 5.56 19.43 -4.43
N TYR A 124 6.09 19.74 -5.62
CA TYR A 124 7.53 19.95 -5.78
C TYR A 124 8.04 21.19 -5.07
N HIS A 125 7.27 22.27 -5.03
CA HIS A 125 7.69 23.51 -4.37
C HIS A 125 7.63 23.45 -2.84
N GLU A 126 6.68 22.72 -2.27
CA GLU A 126 6.56 22.58 -0.81
C GLU A 126 7.57 21.58 -0.24
N GLN A 127 7.84 20.50 -0.98
CA GLN A 127 8.73 19.43 -0.52
C GLN A 127 10.17 19.61 -1.00
N GLY A 128 10.44 20.61 -1.84
CA GLY A 128 11.71 20.75 -2.52
C GLY A 128 12.44 22.06 -2.21
N GLU A 129 13.76 21.96 -2.14
CA GLU A 129 14.65 23.11 -2.00
C GLU A 129 15.09 23.60 -3.38
N TYR A 130 14.96 24.90 -3.63
CA TYR A 130 15.35 25.49 -4.90
C TYR A 130 16.83 25.87 -4.92
N ASP A 131 17.60 25.17 -5.75
CA ASP A 131 18.99 25.48 -6.05
C ASP A 131 19.07 26.48 -7.22
N LYS A 132 19.54 27.70 -6.90
CA LYS A 132 19.69 28.80 -7.86
C LYS A 132 20.79 28.55 -8.88
N VAL A 133 21.82 27.79 -8.54
CA VAL A 133 22.99 27.55 -9.41
C VAL A 133 22.61 26.58 -10.52
N THR A 134 21.94 25.49 -10.14
CA THR A 134 21.50 24.44 -11.07
C THR A 134 20.11 24.67 -11.63
N ASN A 135 19.39 25.71 -11.18
CA ASN A 135 17.99 26.00 -11.55
C ASN A 135 17.08 24.77 -11.34
N THR A 136 17.32 24.04 -10.24
CA THR A 136 16.69 22.76 -9.94
C THR A 136 15.99 22.80 -8.59
N ILE A 137 14.79 22.22 -8.50
CA ILE A 137 14.10 21.96 -7.25
C ILE A 137 14.46 20.53 -6.82
N LYS A 138 15.14 20.39 -5.69
CA LYS A 138 15.58 19.09 -5.16
C LYS A 138 14.58 18.62 -4.11
N VAL A 139 13.93 17.49 -4.33
CA VAL A 139 12.93 16.90 -3.44
C VAL A 139 13.50 15.57 -2.92
N ASP A 140 13.78 15.46 -1.63
CA ASP A 140 14.24 14.19 -1.04
C ASP A 140 13.05 13.48 -0.38
N LEU A 141 12.64 12.36 -0.97
CA LEU A 141 11.57 11.49 -0.47
C LEU A 141 12.11 10.19 0.13
N SER A 142 13.44 10.07 0.28
CA SER A 142 14.07 8.93 0.94
C SER A 142 13.54 8.83 2.36
N ARG A 143 13.12 7.62 2.77
CA ARG A 143 12.67 7.34 4.14
C ARG A 143 11.45 8.17 4.57
N LYS A 144 10.62 8.60 3.60
CA LYS A 144 9.36 9.31 3.86
C LYS A 144 8.14 8.41 3.69
N ILE A 145 7.14 8.67 4.52
CA ILE A 145 5.80 8.07 4.46
C ILE A 145 4.86 9.14 3.92
N LEU A 146 4.40 8.97 2.69
CA LEU A 146 3.52 9.91 2.00
C LEU A 146 2.07 9.41 2.07
N ILE A 147 1.21 10.16 2.74
CA ILE A 147 -0.21 9.82 2.90
C ILE A 147 -1.07 10.89 2.23
N PHE A 148 -1.77 10.51 1.17
CA PHE A 148 -2.83 11.32 0.59
C PHE A 148 -4.19 10.96 1.23
N LEU A 149 -4.84 11.96 1.81
CA LEU A 149 -6.12 11.81 2.52
C LEU A 149 -7.30 11.60 1.56
N ASP A 150 -7.14 11.98 0.30
CA ASP A 150 -8.05 11.70 -0.80
C ASP A 150 -7.27 11.24 -2.04
N GLN A 151 -7.96 10.88 -3.12
CA GLN A 151 -7.32 10.53 -4.38
C GLN A 151 -6.51 11.72 -4.92
N PRO A 152 -5.20 11.55 -5.17
CA PRO A 152 -4.40 12.60 -5.79
C PRO A 152 -4.92 12.89 -7.20
N SER A 153 -4.68 14.11 -7.69
CA SER A 153 -5.02 14.45 -9.06
C SER A 153 -4.37 13.48 -10.06
N THR A 154 -5.07 13.14 -11.14
CA THR A 154 -4.55 12.23 -12.18
C THR A 154 -3.20 12.69 -12.71
N GLN A 155 -3.01 14.00 -12.90
CA GLN A 155 -1.74 14.58 -13.35
C GLN A 155 -0.60 14.36 -12.35
N LEU A 156 -0.88 14.37 -11.04
CA LEU A 156 0.13 14.07 -10.03
C LEU A 156 0.52 12.59 -10.10
N LEU A 157 -0.47 11.69 -10.12
CA LEU A 157 -0.23 10.25 -10.26
C LEU A 157 0.58 9.93 -11.53
N GLU A 158 0.20 10.49 -12.67
CA GLU A 158 0.91 10.33 -13.95
C GLU A 158 2.38 10.74 -13.85
N ARG A 159 2.65 11.88 -13.20
CA ARG A 159 4.01 12.42 -13.05
C ARG A 159 4.84 11.67 -12.01
N THR A 160 4.21 10.97 -11.07
CA THR A 160 4.89 10.17 -10.04
C THR A 160 4.94 8.68 -10.37
N ARG A 161 4.49 8.23 -11.55
CA ARG A 161 4.50 6.80 -11.93
C ARG A 161 5.88 6.15 -11.80
N SER A 162 6.95 6.81 -12.25
CA SER A 162 8.31 6.29 -12.13
C SER A 162 8.78 6.19 -10.68
N LEU A 163 8.34 7.13 -9.83
CA LEU A 163 8.59 7.10 -8.39
C LEU A 163 7.89 5.90 -7.75
N LEU A 164 6.61 5.68 -8.10
CA LEU A 164 5.78 4.60 -7.59
C LEU A 164 6.17 3.20 -8.12
N SER A 165 7.00 3.15 -9.16
CA SER A 165 7.52 1.91 -9.74
C SER A 165 8.94 1.58 -9.24
N HIS A 166 9.56 2.51 -8.51
CA HIS A 166 10.95 2.44 -8.06
C HIS A 166 11.96 2.28 -9.21
N ASP A 167 11.70 2.90 -10.37
CA ASP A 167 12.50 2.71 -11.60
C ASP A 167 13.93 3.26 -11.45
N GLU A 168 14.05 4.50 -10.97
CA GLU A 168 15.31 5.20 -10.77
C GLU A 168 15.31 5.91 -9.42
N LYS A 169 16.42 5.79 -8.69
CA LYS A 169 16.57 6.41 -7.36
C LYS A 169 16.65 7.94 -7.39
N ILE A 170 16.95 8.51 -8.57
CA ILE A 170 16.85 9.95 -8.83
C ILE A 170 16.02 10.15 -10.10
N ILE A 171 14.87 10.80 -9.97
CA ILE A 171 13.96 11.07 -11.08
C ILE A 171 14.02 12.54 -11.45
N LYS A 172 14.28 12.82 -12.73
CA LYS A 172 14.30 14.18 -13.25
C LYS A 172 13.04 14.49 -14.04
N ALA A 173 12.27 15.46 -13.56
CA ALA A 173 11.11 15.99 -14.27
C ALA A 173 11.37 17.44 -14.69
N LYS A 174 10.87 17.84 -15.87
CA LYS A 174 10.86 19.26 -16.28
C LYS A 174 9.47 19.83 -16.06
N ILE A 175 9.40 20.94 -15.34
CA ILE A 175 8.16 21.69 -15.11
C ILE A 175 8.26 23.09 -15.68
N THR A 176 7.12 23.66 -16.09
CA THR A 176 7.02 25.05 -16.54
C THR A 176 6.37 25.89 -15.46
N ASP A 177 7.00 27.02 -15.14
CA ASP A 177 6.55 27.99 -14.16
C ASP A 177 6.41 29.37 -14.82
N LYS A 178 5.58 30.26 -14.29
CA LYS A 178 5.46 31.63 -14.80
C LYS A 178 6.44 32.55 -14.08
N ASN A 179 7.21 33.33 -14.82
CA ASN A 179 8.04 34.38 -14.25
C ASN A 179 7.18 35.59 -13.84
N GLN A 180 7.77 36.52 -13.06
CA GLN A 180 7.07 37.73 -12.58
C GLN A 180 6.53 38.63 -13.71
N LYS A 181 7.03 38.47 -14.95
CA LYS A 181 6.58 39.20 -16.15
C LYS A 181 5.60 38.38 -17.01
N GLY A 182 5.09 37.26 -16.52
CA GLY A 182 4.12 36.40 -17.20
C GLY A 182 4.70 35.45 -18.26
N GLY A 183 6.01 35.42 -18.47
CA GLY A 183 6.68 34.49 -19.39
C GLY A 183 6.91 33.11 -18.78
N ASN A 184 6.83 32.06 -19.60
CA ASN A 184 7.09 30.69 -19.16
C ASN A 184 8.60 30.47 -18.95
N ARG A 185 8.97 29.90 -17.79
CA ARG A 185 10.33 29.48 -17.45
C ARG A 185 10.31 28.01 -17.09
N THR A 186 11.19 27.24 -17.71
CA THR A 186 11.37 25.82 -17.38
C THR A 186 12.27 25.68 -16.15
N LYS A 187 11.87 24.85 -15.20
CA LYS A 187 12.66 24.41 -14.05
C LYS A 187 12.80 22.89 -14.09
N THR A 188 13.92 22.40 -13.60
CA THR A 188 14.09 20.95 -13.38
C THR A 188 13.67 20.63 -11.96
N VAL A 189 13.02 19.49 -11.76
CA VAL A 189 12.75 18.89 -10.46
C VAL A 189 13.55 17.59 -10.41
N ALA A 190 14.39 17.43 -9.39
CA ALA A 190 15.11 16.19 -9.12
C ALA A 190 14.53 15.58 -7.84
N ILE A 191 13.88 14.43 -7.96
CA ILE A 191 13.29 13.69 -6.84
C ILE A 191 14.26 12.57 -6.47
N LYS A 192 14.68 12.50 -5.21
CA LYS A 192 15.60 11.48 -4.69
C LYS A 192 14.88 10.51 -3.77
N GLY A 193 15.22 9.23 -3.91
CA GLY A 193 14.74 8.15 -3.07
C GLY A 193 13.28 7.78 -3.32
N PHE A 194 12.84 6.78 -2.58
CA PHE A 194 11.49 6.21 -2.69
C PHE A 194 10.75 6.37 -1.36
N PRO A 195 9.57 7.00 -1.36
CA PRO A 195 8.69 7.01 -0.21
C PRO A 195 7.79 5.77 -0.19
N ALA A 196 7.31 5.38 0.98
CA ALA A 196 6.11 4.56 1.08
C ALA A 196 4.87 5.42 0.79
N VAL A 197 4.09 5.10 -0.24
CA VAL A 197 2.94 5.92 -0.64
C VAL A 197 1.62 5.24 -0.29
N ILE A 198 0.76 5.97 0.42
CA ILE A 198 -0.61 5.56 0.72
C ILE A 198 -1.55 6.63 0.21
N PHE A 199 -2.61 6.23 -0.49
CA PHE A 199 -3.72 7.13 -0.72
C PHE A 199 -5.07 6.49 -0.44
N CYS A 200 -6.02 7.32 -0.06
CA CYS A 200 -7.38 6.91 0.29
C CYS A 200 -8.32 7.45 -0.79
N THR A 201 -9.11 6.61 -1.46
CA THR A 201 -10.08 7.09 -2.44
C THR A 201 -11.48 6.53 -2.18
N ALA A 202 -12.48 7.40 -2.37
CA ALA A 202 -13.88 7.00 -2.47
C ALA A 202 -14.26 6.47 -3.86
N GLY A 203 -13.46 6.80 -4.88
CA GLY A 203 -13.58 6.28 -6.22
C GLY A 203 -13.10 4.83 -6.29
N LEU A 204 -13.95 3.95 -6.80
CA LEU A 204 -13.57 2.55 -7.05
C LEU A 204 -12.74 2.40 -8.33
N ARG A 205 -12.73 3.43 -9.18
CA ARG A 205 -12.03 3.43 -10.46
C ARG A 205 -10.60 3.91 -10.29
N LEU A 206 -9.66 3.00 -10.48
CA LEU A 206 -8.26 3.31 -10.72
C LEU A 206 -7.94 3.03 -12.18
N ASP A 207 -7.01 3.81 -12.73
CA ASP A 207 -6.38 3.44 -13.99
C ASP A 207 -5.67 2.09 -13.81
N GLU A 208 -5.70 1.23 -14.83
CA GLU A 208 -5.09 -0.11 -14.76
C GLU A 208 -3.60 -0.04 -14.44
N GLN A 209 -2.90 0.97 -14.98
CA GLN A 209 -1.49 1.16 -14.70
C GLN A 209 -1.25 1.54 -13.24
N GLU A 210 -2.20 2.23 -12.61
CA GLU A 210 -2.08 2.66 -11.22
C GLU A 210 -2.45 1.50 -10.32
N ALA A 211 -3.55 0.80 -10.56
CA ALA A 211 -3.97 -0.34 -9.76
C ALA A 211 -2.87 -1.41 -9.65
N THR A 212 -2.07 -1.57 -10.70
CA THR A 212 -0.94 -2.50 -10.71
C THR A 212 0.34 -2.01 -10.03
N ARG A 213 0.40 -0.74 -9.61
CA ARG A 213 1.50 -0.17 -8.77
C ARG A 213 1.20 -0.16 -7.27
N PHE A 214 -0.07 -0.34 -6.89
CA PHE A 214 -0.49 -0.32 -5.49
C PHE A 214 -1.05 -1.68 -5.03
N LEU A 215 -0.84 -2.02 -3.76
CA LEU A 215 -1.67 -3.02 -3.08
C LEU A 215 -3.07 -2.41 -2.90
N LEU A 216 -4.07 -3.05 -3.51
CA LEU A 216 -5.46 -2.64 -3.38
C LEU A 216 -6.02 -3.17 -2.06
N LEU A 217 -6.38 -2.27 -1.16
CA LEU A 217 -6.97 -2.60 0.13
C LEU A 217 -8.35 -1.95 0.26
N SER A 218 -9.24 -2.57 1.03
CA SER A 218 -10.52 -2.00 1.42
C SER A 218 -10.76 -2.30 2.89
N PRO A 219 -11.12 -1.31 3.73
CA PRO A 219 -11.53 -1.60 5.09
C PRO A 219 -12.74 -2.55 5.09
N GLU A 220 -12.78 -3.45 6.07
CA GLU A 220 -13.92 -4.33 6.29
C GLU A 220 -15.19 -3.51 6.52
N ILE A 221 -16.33 -4.05 6.09
CA ILE A 221 -17.65 -3.44 6.27
C ILE A 221 -18.65 -4.38 6.95
N THR A 222 -18.13 -5.42 7.61
CA THR A 222 -18.92 -6.37 8.40
C THR A 222 -19.62 -5.66 9.55
N TYR A 223 -20.72 -6.24 10.02
CA TYR A 223 -21.50 -5.69 11.13
C TYR A 223 -20.64 -5.58 12.40
N GLU A 224 -19.88 -6.62 12.72
CA GLU A 224 -19.02 -6.71 13.90
C GLU A 224 -17.99 -5.59 13.91
N LYS A 225 -17.33 -5.37 12.77
CA LYS A 225 -16.34 -4.31 12.61
C LYS A 225 -16.95 -2.93 12.79
N ILE A 226 -18.09 -2.65 12.14
CA ILE A 226 -18.76 -1.35 12.26
C ILE A 226 -19.17 -1.11 13.71
N ARG A 227 -19.74 -2.13 14.38
CA ARG A 227 -20.14 -2.05 15.79
C ARG A 227 -18.95 -1.74 16.71
N GLU A 228 -17.85 -2.48 16.58
CA GLU A 228 -16.64 -2.27 17.38
C GLU A 228 -16.00 -0.90 17.10
N ALA A 229 -15.99 -0.44 15.85
CA ALA A 229 -15.50 0.89 15.49
C ALA A 229 -16.35 2.02 16.10
N ILE A 230 -17.68 1.85 16.18
CA ILE A 230 -18.57 2.80 16.86
C ILE A 230 -18.25 2.86 18.36
N TYR A 231 -18.12 1.70 19.02
CA TYR A 231 -17.77 1.64 20.44
C TYR A 231 -16.41 2.27 20.73
N GLU A 232 -15.42 1.98 19.89
CA GLU A 232 -14.08 2.55 20.02
C GLU A 232 -14.11 4.08 19.85
N LYS A 233 -14.89 4.57 18.88
CA LYS A 233 -15.06 6.01 18.67
C LYS A 233 -15.75 6.69 19.86
N ILE A 234 -16.81 6.10 20.41
CA ILE A 234 -17.48 6.63 21.61
C ILE A 234 -16.49 6.68 22.78
N LYS A 235 -15.72 5.61 23.01
CA LYS A 235 -14.71 5.55 24.07
C LYS A 235 -13.65 6.65 23.90
N LYS A 236 -13.16 6.86 22.68
CA LYS A 236 -12.17 7.90 22.35
C LYS A 236 -12.71 9.32 22.53
N GLU A 237 -13.96 9.58 22.18
CA GLU A 237 -14.57 10.92 22.30
C GLU A 237 -15.07 11.23 23.72
N ALA A 238 -15.45 10.21 24.50
CA ALA A 238 -15.90 10.39 25.88
C ALA A 238 -14.80 10.94 26.81
N ASP A 239 -13.57 10.45 26.66
CA ASP A 239 -12.38 10.99 27.34
C ASP A 239 -11.13 10.75 26.48
N SER A 240 -10.88 11.68 25.56
CA SER A 240 -9.76 11.60 24.62
C SER A 240 -8.39 11.57 25.31
N LYS A 241 -8.26 12.22 26.47
CA LYS A 241 -6.99 12.28 27.19
C LYS A 241 -6.69 10.94 27.85
N SER A 242 -7.63 10.41 28.64
CA SER A 242 -7.49 9.10 29.28
C SER A 242 -7.33 7.99 28.25
N TYR A 243 -8.08 8.07 27.14
CA TYR A 243 -7.95 7.13 26.04
C TYR A 243 -6.52 7.08 25.48
N LYS A 244 -5.96 8.25 25.12
CA LYS A 244 -4.59 8.34 24.61
C LYS A 244 -3.58 7.84 25.63
N GLU A 245 -3.70 8.27 26.88
CA GLU A 245 -2.80 7.81 27.95
C GLU A 245 -2.88 6.29 28.16
N SER A 246 -4.06 5.68 28.03
CA SER A 246 -4.22 4.23 28.16
C SER A 246 -3.54 3.47 27.03
N ALA A 247 -3.64 3.97 25.78
CA ALA A 247 -2.98 3.37 24.64
C ALA A 247 -1.45 3.55 24.71
N GLU A 248 -0.98 4.71 25.16
CA GLU A 248 0.46 5.01 25.28
C GLU A 248 1.14 4.33 26.47
N LYS A 249 0.37 3.87 27.48
CA LYS A 249 0.87 3.07 28.61
C LYS A 249 0.99 1.58 28.29
N ASP A 250 0.48 1.14 27.14
CA ASP A 250 0.59 -0.26 26.73
C ASP A 250 2.06 -0.59 26.41
N PRO A 251 2.69 -1.53 27.15
CA PRO A 251 4.13 -1.80 27.01
C PRO A 251 4.52 -2.27 25.60
N ASP A 252 3.68 -3.05 24.94
CA ASP A 252 3.98 -3.60 23.63
C ASP A 252 3.87 -2.51 22.55
N ARG A 253 2.91 -1.59 22.66
CA ARG A 253 2.82 -0.40 21.79
C ARG A 253 4.03 0.53 21.98
N THR A 254 4.46 0.78 23.23
CA THR A 254 5.66 1.57 23.50
C THR A 254 6.90 0.92 22.88
N LEU A 255 7.07 -0.39 23.09
CA LEU A 255 8.18 -1.15 22.54
C LEU A 255 8.18 -1.17 21.00
N LEU A 256 7.00 -1.18 20.37
CA LEU A 256 6.87 -1.06 18.91
C LEU A 256 7.34 0.30 18.38
N LYS A 257 7.05 1.40 19.09
CA LYS A 257 7.56 2.74 18.73
C LYS A 257 9.07 2.83 18.89
N GLU A 258 9.61 2.33 20.01
CA GLU A 258 11.05 2.25 20.24
C GLU A 258 11.74 1.42 19.15
N ARG A 259 11.12 0.31 18.75
CA ARG A 259 11.58 -0.52 17.65
C ARG A 259 11.61 0.23 16.32
N ILE A 260 10.57 0.98 15.96
CA ILE A 260 10.54 1.78 14.73
C ILE A 260 11.72 2.77 14.71
N LEU A 261 11.97 3.45 15.82
CA LEU A 261 13.09 4.38 15.96
C LEU A 261 14.45 3.69 15.84
N ALA A 262 14.60 2.53 16.46
CA ALA A 262 15.83 1.74 16.39
C ALA A 262 16.07 1.17 14.99
N ILE A 263 15.02 0.73 14.28
CA ILE A 263 15.07 0.35 12.86
C ILE A 263 15.51 1.55 12.01
N LYS A 264 14.95 2.74 12.29
CA LYS A 264 15.32 3.96 11.58
C LYS A 264 16.82 4.25 11.74
N ALA A 265 17.32 4.21 12.97
CA ALA A 265 18.71 4.49 13.29
C ALA A 265 19.69 3.43 12.77
N ALA A 266 19.26 2.16 12.65
CA ALA A 266 20.10 1.08 12.14
C ALA A 266 20.48 1.24 10.65
N ASP A 267 19.73 2.04 9.89
CA ASP A 267 20.02 2.44 8.51
C ASP A 267 20.42 1.27 7.57
N ILE A 268 19.69 0.15 7.67
CA ILE A 268 19.93 -1.08 6.90
C ILE A 268 19.86 -0.79 5.39
N LYS A 269 20.96 -1.08 4.68
CA LYS A 269 21.09 -0.81 3.24
C LYS A 269 20.65 -1.98 2.36
N GLU A 270 20.89 -3.20 2.82
CA GLU A 270 20.60 -4.41 2.04
C GLU A 270 19.90 -5.46 2.90
N ILE A 271 18.91 -6.11 2.29
CA ILE A 271 18.19 -7.25 2.88
C ILE A 271 18.23 -8.39 1.87
N LYS A 272 19.04 -9.41 2.18
CA LYS A 272 19.18 -10.63 1.39
C LYS A 272 18.08 -11.63 1.77
N ILE A 273 17.84 -12.61 0.92
CA ILE A 273 16.85 -13.67 1.16
C ILE A 273 17.55 -15.03 1.15
N SER A 274 17.42 -15.77 2.25
CA SER A 274 18.10 -17.06 2.44
C SER A 274 17.62 -18.17 1.49
N LYS A 275 16.31 -18.26 1.22
CA LYS A 275 15.70 -19.39 0.48
C LYS A 275 14.84 -18.95 -0.71
N PRO A 276 15.44 -18.45 -1.81
CA PRO A 276 14.69 -18.06 -3.01
C PRO A 276 13.97 -19.25 -3.68
N GLY A 277 14.40 -20.49 -3.43
CA GLY A 277 13.71 -21.71 -3.87
C GLY A 277 12.28 -21.83 -3.31
N LEU A 278 12.13 -21.57 -2.01
CA LEU A 278 10.84 -21.63 -1.31
C LEU A 278 9.86 -20.58 -1.84
N ILE A 279 10.36 -19.37 -2.13
CA ILE A 279 9.54 -18.30 -2.72
C ILE A 279 8.96 -18.74 -4.07
N ARG A 280 9.78 -19.38 -4.93
CA ARG A 280 9.32 -19.88 -6.23
C ARG A 280 8.25 -20.95 -6.04
N GLU A 281 8.47 -21.89 -5.14
CA GLU A 281 7.51 -22.95 -4.85
C GLU A 281 6.16 -22.38 -4.38
N LEU A 282 6.17 -21.52 -3.35
CA LEU A 282 4.96 -20.95 -2.79
C LEU A 282 4.23 -20.04 -3.78
N PHE A 283 4.95 -19.21 -4.53
CA PHE A 283 4.33 -18.30 -5.49
C PHE A 283 3.69 -19.02 -6.68
N PHE A 284 4.34 -20.05 -7.22
CA PHE A 284 3.82 -20.79 -8.37
C PHE A 284 2.84 -21.91 -8.01
N LYS A 285 2.66 -22.22 -6.71
CA LYS A 285 1.81 -23.32 -6.23
C LYS A 285 0.42 -23.37 -6.88
N ASN A 286 -0.24 -22.20 -6.99
CA ASN A 286 -1.60 -22.09 -7.52
C ASN A 286 -1.67 -21.39 -8.89
N ILE A 287 -0.53 -21.07 -9.49
CA ILE A 287 -0.49 -20.36 -10.78
C ILE A 287 -0.50 -21.39 -11.92
N LYS A 288 -1.66 -21.55 -12.56
CA LYS A 288 -1.81 -22.38 -13.77
C LYS A 288 -0.99 -21.83 -14.95
N GLN A 289 -1.05 -20.52 -15.18
CA GLN A 289 -0.30 -19.84 -16.24
C GLN A 289 0.21 -18.47 -15.75
N PRO A 290 1.51 -18.17 -15.88
CA PRO A 290 2.05 -16.86 -15.53
C PRO A 290 1.46 -15.73 -16.38
N LYS A 291 1.05 -14.64 -15.74
CA LYS A 291 0.52 -13.42 -16.38
C LYS A 291 1.52 -12.26 -16.18
N PRO A 292 1.52 -11.21 -17.04
CA PRO A 292 2.39 -10.04 -16.86
C PRO A 292 2.30 -9.41 -15.46
N ARG A 293 1.11 -9.40 -14.86
CA ARG A 293 0.87 -8.90 -13.50
C ARG A 293 1.72 -9.59 -12.44
N HIS A 294 1.94 -10.91 -12.58
CA HIS A 294 2.64 -11.71 -11.58
C HIS A 294 4.07 -11.22 -11.31
N GLN A 295 4.69 -10.50 -12.25
CA GLN A 295 6.00 -9.85 -12.03
C GLN A 295 5.93 -8.75 -10.97
N ARG A 296 4.82 -7.99 -10.92
CA ARG A 296 4.60 -6.97 -9.89
C ARG A 296 4.14 -7.60 -8.59
N ASP A 297 3.33 -8.64 -8.66
CA ASP A 297 2.85 -9.37 -7.49
C ASP A 297 4.00 -10.03 -6.72
N ILE A 298 4.91 -10.73 -7.40
CA ILE A 298 6.09 -11.32 -6.75
C ILE A 298 7.02 -10.25 -6.14
N ALA A 299 7.18 -9.11 -6.81
CA ALA A 299 7.97 -7.99 -6.26
C ALA A 299 7.38 -7.49 -4.94
N ARG A 300 6.05 -7.40 -4.83
CA ARG A 300 5.37 -7.00 -3.58
C ARG A 300 5.52 -8.04 -2.48
N VAL A 301 5.43 -9.33 -2.81
CA VAL A 301 5.70 -10.41 -1.86
C VAL A 301 7.14 -10.32 -1.34
N ILE A 302 8.11 -10.12 -2.23
CA ILE A 302 9.52 -9.91 -1.86
C ILE A 302 9.68 -8.68 -0.94
N SER A 303 9.00 -7.57 -1.23
CA SER A 303 8.99 -6.40 -0.33
C SER A 303 8.44 -6.75 1.05
N LEU A 304 7.34 -7.50 1.15
CA LEU A 304 6.80 -7.95 2.44
C LEU A 304 7.81 -8.80 3.22
N ILE A 305 8.48 -9.75 2.55
CA ILE A 305 9.53 -10.59 3.16
C ILE A 305 10.65 -9.72 3.73
N LYS A 306 11.17 -8.79 2.92
CA LYS A 306 12.25 -7.89 3.32
C LYS A 306 11.84 -7.00 4.49
N VAL A 307 10.61 -6.48 4.50
CA VAL A 307 10.11 -5.62 5.58
C VAL A 307 9.88 -6.41 6.87
N LEU A 308 9.44 -7.67 6.80
CA LEU A 308 9.34 -8.55 7.97
C LEU A 308 10.72 -8.85 8.57
N ALA A 309 11.72 -9.07 7.72
CA ALA A 309 13.12 -9.19 8.16
C ALA A 309 13.62 -7.90 8.80
N LEU A 310 13.31 -6.73 8.23
CA LEU A 310 13.64 -5.42 8.80
C LEU A 310 12.98 -5.21 10.16
N LEU A 311 11.71 -5.57 10.30
CA LEU A 311 10.97 -5.51 11.57
C LEU A 311 11.66 -6.35 12.66
N ASN A 312 12.31 -7.43 12.28
CA ASN A 312 12.98 -8.38 13.15
C ASN A 312 14.52 -8.33 13.06
N LEU A 313 15.12 -7.22 12.62
CA LEU A 313 16.53 -7.16 12.19
C LEU A 313 17.54 -7.70 13.22
N TRP A 314 17.28 -7.56 14.52
CA TRP A 314 18.18 -8.05 15.59
C TRP A 314 18.13 -9.57 15.79
N PHE A 315 17.17 -10.25 15.16
CA PHE A 315 16.97 -11.70 15.18
C PHE A 315 17.21 -12.31 13.80
N ARG A 316 17.93 -11.61 12.93
CA ARG A 316 18.33 -12.09 11.60
C ARG A 316 19.83 -12.24 11.56
N GLU A 317 20.27 -13.19 10.75
CA GLU A 317 21.69 -13.35 10.46
C GLU A 317 22.18 -12.09 9.74
N LYS A 318 23.39 -11.64 10.10
CA LYS A 318 24.09 -10.56 9.41
C LYS A 318 25.05 -11.16 8.41
N ASP A 319 25.07 -10.60 7.22
CA ASP A 319 25.99 -10.94 6.14
C ASP A 319 26.62 -9.62 5.64
N ASP A 320 27.78 -9.30 6.20
CA ASP A 320 28.43 -7.98 6.12
C ASP A 320 27.52 -6.84 6.63
N GLU A 321 27.16 -5.90 5.75
CA GLU A 321 26.25 -4.78 6.02
C GLU A 321 24.77 -5.16 5.79
N ALA A 322 24.51 -6.37 5.29
CA ALA A 322 23.17 -6.85 5.01
C ALA A 322 22.60 -7.67 6.17
N ILE A 323 21.27 -7.69 6.28
CA ILE A 323 20.54 -8.70 7.06
C ILE A 323 19.95 -9.76 6.12
N VAL A 324 19.77 -10.98 6.62
CA VAL A 324 19.23 -12.10 5.82
C VAL A 324 17.83 -12.47 6.30
N ALA A 325 16.84 -12.29 5.42
CA ALA A 325 15.48 -12.77 5.63
C ALA A 325 15.45 -14.31 5.67
N ASN A 326 14.84 -14.86 6.72
CA ASN A 326 14.81 -16.30 6.97
C ASN A 326 13.52 -16.94 6.40
N GLU A 327 13.32 -18.23 6.69
CA GLU A 327 12.13 -18.96 6.26
C GLU A 327 10.84 -18.46 6.93
N ASP A 328 10.91 -17.98 8.18
CA ASP A 328 9.75 -17.43 8.88
C ASP A 328 9.26 -16.15 8.19
N ASP A 329 10.17 -15.27 7.77
CA ASP A 329 9.82 -14.06 7.01
C ASP A 329 9.10 -14.39 5.69
N ILE A 330 9.55 -15.46 5.01
CA ILE A 330 8.94 -15.96 3.79
C ILE A 330 7.53 -16.46 4.08
N ASN A 331 7.37 -17.36 5.06
CA ASN A 331 6.08 -17.94 5.39
C ASN A 331 5.08 -16.89 5.87
N GLU A 332 5.49 -15.96 6.73
CA GLU A 332 4.64 -14.86 7.20
C GLU A 332 4.23 -13.92 6.06
N ALA A 333 5.13 -13.62 5.12
CA ALA A 333 4.79 -12.80 3.96
C ALA A 333 3.74 -13.48 3.06
N PHE A 334 3.85 -14.80 2.85
CA PHE A 334 2.87 -15.55 2.06
C PHE A 334 1.51 -15.66 2.76
N LYS A 335 1.47 -15.84 4.09
CA LYS A 335 0.22 -15.76 4.87
C LYS A 335 -0.49 -14.41 4.64
N ILE A 336 0.25 -13.30 4.69
CA ILE A 336 -0.29 -11.96 4.41
C ILE A 336 -0.78 -11.89 2.96
N TRP A 337 0.06 -12.30 2.01
CA TRP A 337 -0.23 -12.22 0.58
C TRP A 337 -1.51 -12.98 0.21
N GLU A 338 -1.69 -14.20 0.74
CA GLU A 338 -2.87 -15.03 0.49
C GLU A 338 -4.17 -14.27 0.80
N THR A 339 -4.22 -13.48 1.87
CA THR A 339 -5.40 -12.69 2.25
C THR A 339 -5.83 -11.62 1.23
N ILE A 340 -4.94 -11.18 0.35
CA ILE A 340 -5.22 -10.13 -0.63
C ILE A 340 -5.01 -10.57 -2.09
N SER A 341 -4.39 -11.74 -2.29
CA SER A 341 -3.90 -12.23 -3.58
C SER A 341 -4.97 -12.27 -4.67
N GLU A 342 -6.16 -12.79 -4.37
CA GLU A 342 -7.28 -12.90 -5.30
C GLU A 342 -7.76 -11.53 -5.79
N SER A 343 -7.92 -10.58 -4.86
CA SER A 343 -8.26 -9.19 -5.17
C SER A 343 -7.18 -8.53 -6.03
N GLN A 344 -5.90 -8.80 -5.73
CA GLN A 344 -4.82 -8.34 -6.59
C GLN A 344 -4.94 -8.98 -7.96
N GLU A 345 -4.98 -10.30 -8.11
CA GLU A 345 -4.98 -10.98 -9.41
C GLU A 345 -6.09 -10.45 -10.35
N LEU A 346 -7.29 -10.24 -9.81
CA LEU A 346 -8.46 -9.73 -10.55
C LEU A 346 -8.43 -8.22 -10.81
N ASN A 347 -7.46 -7.50 -10.24
CA ASN A 347 -7.40 -6.04 -10.25
C ASN A 347 -8.63 -5.35 -9.63
N LEU A 348 -9.24 -5.99 -8.63
CA LEU A 348 -10.46 -5.50 -7.99
C LEU A 348 -10.15 -5.05 -6.58
N PRO A 349 -10.62 -3.87 -6.13
CA PRO A 349 -10.68 -3.56 -4.71
C PRO A 349 -11.37 -4.69 -3.92
N PRO A 350 -10.88 -5.08 -2.73
CA PRO A 350 -11.52 -6.11 -1.93
C PRO A 350 -13.02 -5.85 -1.68
N TYR A 351 -13.44 -4.59 -1.53
CA TYR A 351 -14.85 -4.21 -1.45
C TYR A 351 -15.69 -4.70 -2.64
N VAL A 352 -15.16 -4.61 -3.87
CA VAL A 352 -15.86 -5.01 -5.09
C VAL A 352 -15.94 -6.53 -5.18
N LEU A 353 -14.85 -7.22 -4.84
CA LEU A 353 -14.81 -8.68 -4.80
C LEU A 353 -15.77 -9.26 -3.75
N ASN A 354 -15.80 -8.68 -2.54
CA ASN A 354 -16.71 -9.10 -1.48
C ASN A 354 -18.17 -8.85 -1.89
N LEU A 355 -18.47 -7.73 -2.54
CA LEU A 355 -19.81 -7.48 -3.09
C LEU A 355 -20.20 -8.55 -4.13
N TYR A 356 -19.27 -8.96 -5.00
CA TYR A 356 -19.54 -10.06 -5.92
C TYR A 356 -19.88 -11.36 -5.17
N LYS A 357 -19.05 -11.76 -4.20
CA LYS A 357 -19.23 -13.00 -3.43
C LYS A 357 -20.48 -12.98 -2.56
N ASP A 358 -20.61 -11.98 -1.70
CA ASP A 358 -21.64 -11.92 -0.66
C ASP A 358 -23.02 -11.54 -1.22
N VAL A 359 -23.05 -10.80 -2.34
CA VAL A 359 -24.30 -10.24 -2.90
C VAL A 359 -24.67 -10.89 -4.22
N ILE A 360 -23.83 -10.76 -5.25
CA ILE A 360 -24.21 -11.18 -6.61
C ILE A 360 -24.28 -12.69 -6.71
N LEU A 361 -23.25 -13.39 -6.23
CA LEU A 361 -23.20 -14.85 -6.26
C LEU A 361 -24.30 -15.46 -5.38
N MET A 362 -24.47 -14.97 -4.15
CA MET A 362 -25.54 -15.43 -3.25
C MET A 362 -26.94 -15.18 -3.82
N ALA A 363 -27.22 -13.98 -4.36
CA ALA A 363 -28.51 -13.71 -5.00
C ALA A 363 -28.75 -14.62 -6.20
N TYR A 364 -27.71 -14.88 -7.00
CA TYR A 364 -27.80 -15.77 -8.15
C TYR A 364 -28.08 -17.21 -7.72
N GLN A 365 -27.44 -17.71 -6.66
CA GLN A 365 -27.69 -19.07 -6.14
C GLN A 365 -29.14 -19.26 -5.65
N GLU A 366 -29.77 -18.21 -5.13
CA GLU A 366 -31.17 -18.23 -4.67
C GLU A 366 -32.18 -18.31 -5.81
N VAL A 367 -31.93 -17.61 -6.94
CA VAL A 367 -32.89 -17.55 -8.06
C VAL A 367 -32.50 -18.41 -9.26
N LYS A 368 -31.22 -18.80 -9.37
CA LYS A 368 -30.60 -19.58 -10.46
C LYS A 368 -30.89 -19.04 -11.86
N ARG A 369 -30.91 -17.72 -12.01
CA ARG A 369 -31.08 -17.00 -13.27
C ARG A 369 -30.36 -15.66 -13.24
N GLY A 370 -30.20 -15.04 -14.41
CA GLY A 370 -29.68 -13.68 -14.53
C GLY A 370 -30.42 -12.70 -13.61
N LEU A 371 -29.65 -11.85 -12.93
CA LEU A 371 -30.11 -10.89 -11.95
C LEU A 371 -30.29 -9.53 -12.58
N ASN A 372 -31.38 -8.84 -12.24
CA ASN A 372 -31.47 -7.42 -12.54
C ASN A 372 -30.80 -6.59 -11.42
N ARG A 373 -30.49 -5.32 -11.72
CA ARG A 373 -29.84 -4.41 -10.76
C ARG A 373 -30.62 -4.20 -9.47
N GLN A 374 -31.96 -4.23 -9.50
CA GLN A 374 -32.78 -4.06 -8.30
C GLN A 374 -32.63 -5.24 -7.34
N GLU A 375 -32.52 -6.46 -7.87
CA GLU A 375 -32.26 -7.67 -7.08
C GLU A 375 -30.90 -7.59 -6.37
N ILE A 376 -29.86 -7.17 -7.10
CA ILE A 376 -28.52 -6.97 -6.53
C ILE A 376 -28.55 -5.88 -5.45
N MET A 377 -29.19 -4.74 -5.70
CA MET A 377 -29.31 -3.65 -4.72
C MET A 377 -30.09 -4.08 -3.48
N LYS A 378 -31.15 -4.88 -3.64
CA LYS A 378 -31.94 -5.42 -2.53
C LYS A 378 -31.09 -6.38 -1.69
N LYS A 379 -30.40 -7.33 -2.32
CA LYS A 379 -29.52 -8.27 -1.62
C LYS A 379 -28.38 -7.54 -0.90
N HIS A 380 -27.81 -6.50 -1.51
CA HIS A 380 -26.79 -5.67 -0.86
C HIS A 380 -27.32 -4.99 0.41
N PHE A 381 -28.58 -4.53 0.41
CA PHE A 381 -29.21 -3.98 1.61
C PHE A 381 -29.43 -5.06 2.68
N GLU A 382 -29.83 -6.27 2.30
CA GLU A 382 -30.00 -7.39 3.23
C GLU A 382 -28.67 -7.79 3.90
N VAL A 383 -27.57 -7.83 3.14
CA VAL A 383 -26.25 -8.25 3.64
C VAL A 383 -25.55 -7.16 4.44
N TYR A 384 -25.51 -5.92 3.93
CA TYR A 384 -24.72 -4.83 4.52
C TYR A 384 -25.55 -3.76 5.22
N GLY A 385 -26.87 -3.88 5.25
CA GLY A 385 -27.77 -2.92 5.92
C GLY A 385 -27.80 -1.53 5.27
N ARG A 386 -27.32 -1.38 4.04
CA ARG A 386 -27.24 -0.07 3.35
C ARG A 386 -27.56 -0.17 1.87
N PHE A 387 -28.12 0.89 1.32
CA PHE A 387 -28.42 0.97 -0.11
C PHE A 387 -27.14 1.19 -0.93
N LEU A 388 -27.01 0.43 -2.01
CA LEU A 388 -26.01 0.67 -3.05
C LEU A 388 -26.63 1.58 -4.13
N PRO A 389 -26.10 2.79 -4.38
CA PRO A 389 -26.63 3.64 -5.43
C PRO A 389 -26.52 3.00 -6.81
N ASP A 390 -27.60 3.09 -7.60
CA ASP A 390 -27.69 2.48 -8.93
C ASP A 390 -26.57 2.94 -9.88
N TRP A 391 -26.22 4.23 -9.82
CA TRP A 391 -25.13 4.79 -10.63
C TRP A 391 -23.78 4.16 -10.28
N GLN A 392 -23.51 3.88 -9.00
CA GLN A 392 -22.27 3.28 -8.55
C GLN A 392 -22.21 1.81 -8.99
N LEU A 393 -23.31 1.07 -8.84
CA LEU A 393 -23.43 -0.30 -9.32
C LEU A 393 -23.20 -0.37 -10.84
N ARG A 394 -23.95 0.42 -11.61
CA ARG A 394 -23.92 0.40 -13.08
C ARG A 394 -22.62 0.92 -13.68
N GLN A 395 -22.08 2.02 -13.17
CA GLN A 395 -20.96 2.70 -13.82
C GLN A 395 -19.59 2.21 -13.33
N TRP A 396 -19.50 1.71 -12.09
CA TRP A 396 -18.22 1.36 -11.49
C TRP A 396 -18.12 -0.15 -11.22
N ILE A 397 -19.04 -0.72 -10.45
CA ILE A 397 -18.92 -2.10 -9.98
C ILE A 397 -19.10 -3.11 -11.12
N ILE A 398 -20.22 -3.04 -11.85
CA ILE A 398 -20.52 -4.00 -12.93
C ILE A 398 -19.41 -4.00 -14.00
N PRO A 399 -18.94 -2.86 -14.54
CA PRO A 399 -17.87 -2.87 -15.53
C PRO A 399 -16.58 -3.50 -15.04
N MET A 400 -16.21 -3.31 -13.76
CA MET A 400 -15.01 -3.92 -13.18
C MET A 400 -15.17 -5.43 -13.07
N LEU A 401 -16.32 -5.91 -12.59
CA LEU A 401 -16.61 -7.34 -12.49
C LEU A 401 -16.63 -8.01 -13.87
N GLU A 402 -17.25 -7.37 -14.87
CA GLU A 402 -17.28 -7.86 -16.25
C GLU A 402 -15.88 -7.89 -16.88
N THR A 403 -15.08 -6.83 -16.70
CA THR A 403 -13.69 -6.77 -17.18
C THR A 403 -12.80 -7.84 -16.54
N SER A 404 -13.03 -8.14 -15.26
CA SER A 404 -12.34 -9.24 -14.56
C SER A 404 -12.86 -10.64 -14.94
N GLY A 405 -13.90 -10.71 -15.78
CA GLY A 405 -14.49 -11.97 -16.23
C GLY A 405 -15.37 -12.67 -15.20
N LEU A 406 -15.76 -12.02 -14.10
CA LEU A 406 -16.60 -12.61 -13.04
C LEU A 406 -18.10 -12.65 -13.38
N ILE A 407 -18.54 -11.78 -14.28
CA ILE A 407 -19.94 -11.68 -14.71
C ILE A 407 -20.04 -11.44 -16.21
N THR A 408 -21.21 -11.75 -16.77
CA THR A 408 -21.65 -11.30 -18.10
C THR A 408 -22.91 -10.45 -17.99
N GLN A 409 -23.09 -9.54 -18.96
CA GLN A 409 -24.32 -8.77 -19.13
C GLN A 409 -25.04 -9.20 -20.41
N GLU A 410 -26.29 -9.64 -20.28
CA GLU A 410 -27.12 -10.06 -21.42
C GLU A 410 -28.47 -9.34 -21.39
N THR A 411 -29.06 -9.09 -22.56
CA THR A 411 -30.42 -8.56 -22.63
C THR A 411 -31.42 -9.65 -22.27
N ASP A 412 -32.44 -9.30 -21.48
CA ASP A 412 -33.51 -10.22 -21.13
C ASP A 412 -34.29 -10.62 -22.40
N THR A 413 -34.47 -11.93 -22.59
CA THR A 413 -35.20 -12.49 -23.73
C THR A 413 -36.70 -12.16 -23.67
N LEU A 414 -37.25 -11.92 -22.48
CA LEU A 414 -38.66 -11.59 -22.25
C LEU A 414 -38.95 -10.07 -22.31
N ASP A 415 -38.00 -9.22 -21.90
CA ASP A 415 -38.09 -7.76 -22.01
C ASP A 415 -36.72 -7.17 -22.38
N LYS A 416 -36.46 -6.97 -23.68
CA LYS A 416 -35.18 -6.51 -24.23
C LYS A 416 -34.68 -5.16 -23.67
N ARG A 417 -35.50 -4.43 -22.91
CA ARG A 417 -35.09 -3.20 -22.20
C ARG A 417 -34.34 -3.48 -20.90
N ARG A 418 -34.40 -4.72 -20.40
CA ARG A 418 -33.74 -5.16 -19.17
C ARG A 418 -32.41 -5.81 -19.53
N ILE A 419 -31.41 -5.52 -18.71
CA ILE A 419 -30.10 -6.17 -18.74
C ILE A 419 -30.02 -7.05 -17.50
N LEU A 420 -29.69 -8.32 -17.71
CA LEU A 420 -29.48 -9.32 -16.69
C LEU A 420 -27.98 -9.56 -16.51
N ILE A 421 -27.59 -9.74 -15.27
CA ILE A 421 -26.21 -9.96 -14.84
C ILE A 421 -26.11 -11.40 -14.35
N THR A 422 -25.18 -12.16 -14.91
CA THR A 422 -25.00 -13.58 -14.61
C THR A 422 -23.54 -13.83 -14.21
N PRO A 423 -23.26 -14.47 -13.07
CA PRO A 423 -21.91 -14.92 -12.74
C PRO A 423 -21.37 -15.90 -13.79
N THR A 424 -20.11 -15.77 -14.18
CA THR A 424 -19.46 -16.72 -15.08
C THR A 424 -19.12 -18.02 -14.34
N SER A 425 -19.34 -19.15 -15.01
CA SER A 425 -19.21 -20.50 -14.43
C SER A 425 -17.77 -20.96 -14.20
N GLU A 426 -16.76 -20.29 -14.75
CA GLU A 426 -15.35 -20.76 -14.68
C GLU A 426 -14.71 -20.56 -13.30
N ILE A 427 -15.21 -19.63 -12.48
CA ILE A 427 -14.67 -19.35 -11.13
C ILE A 427 -15.41 -20.16 -10.05
N ASN A 428 -16.54 -20.78 -10.39
CA ASN A 428 -17.33 -21.58 -9.45
C ASN A 428 -16.69 -22.95 -9.12
N SER A 429 -15.83 -23.50 -9.98
CA SER A 429 -15.19 -24.81 -9.72
C SER A 429 -14.14 -24.79 -8.60
N GLU A 430 -13.58 -23.62 -8.28
CA GLU A 430 -12.68 -23.44 -7.12
C GLU A 430 -13.45 -23.02 -5.86
N LEU A 431 -14.65 -22.44 -6.00
CA LEU A 431 -15.53 -22.06 -4.89
C LEU A 431 -16.32 -23.24 -4.32
N ASP A 432 -16.69 -24.24 -5.13
CA ASP A 432 -17.34 -25.46 -4.61
C ASP A 432 -16.41 -26.25 -3.66
N GLY A 433 -15.09 -26.20 -3.86
CA GLY A 433 -14.11 -26.84 -2.96
C GLY A 433 -13.90 -26.10 -1.64
N VAL A 434 -13.90 -24.77 -1.66
CA VAL A 434 -13.68 -23.95 -0.44
C VAL A 434 -14.94 -23.87 0.44
N VAL A 435 -16.13 -23.91 -0.18
CA VAL A 435 -17.40 -23.90 0.57
C VAL A 435 -17.61 -25.26 1.26
N GLU A 436 -17.24 -26.38 0.64
CA GLU A 436 -17.33 -27.69 1.31
C GLU A 436 -16.41 -27.79 2.54
N GLU A 437 -15.19 -27.23 2.52
CA GLU A 437 -14.30 -27.23 3.69
C GLU A 437 -14.80 -26.31 4.83
N ILE A 438 -15.40 -25.17 4.52
CA ILE A 438 -15.97 -24.25 5.53
C ILE A 438 -17.22 -24.84 6.20
N PHE A 439 -17.99 -25.68 5.49
CA PHE A 439 -19.18 -26.32 6.04
C PHE A 439 -18.92 -27.73 6.62
N ALA A 440 -17.81 -28.39 6.27
CA ALA A 440 -17.40 -29.66 6.89
C ALA A 440 -16.71 -29.48 8.25
N ALA A 441 -16.27 -28.26 8.59
CA ALA A 441 -15.61 -27.94 9.86
C ALA A 441 -16.57 -27.40 10.96
N LYS A 442 -17.86 -27.76 10.91
CA LYS A 442 -18.83 -27.48 11.99
C LYS A 442 -19.24 -28.73 12.75
#